data_AF-A0AA88F4J0-F1
#
_entry.id   AF-A0AA88F4J0-F1
#
_cell.length_a   1.000
_cell.length_b   1.000
_cell.length_c   1.000
_cell.angle_alpha   90.00
_cell.angle_beta   90.00
_cell.angle_gamma   90.00
#
_symmetry.space_group_name_H-M   'P 1'
#
loop_
_entity.id
_entity.type
_entity.pdbx_description
1 polymer ?
#
loop_
_entity_poly.entity_id
_entity_poly.type
_entity_poly.pdbx_seq_one_letter_code
_entity_poly.pdbx_strand_id
1 'polypeptide(L)'
;MMRPIIFLSLLLTMLATVGQADVAYAQPSKAVSKEARPPEATPPKPAPYDDKLARLSEILGAVQYLRTLCPSSGPEDWRRSMSDLLAADTASEPERRQRMTAAFNRGYRSFAAIHTSCTRAAVMAEESYRNEGATLAQEIASRFGN
;
A
#
# COMPACT_ATOMS: atom_id res chain seq x y z
N MET A 1 -30.20 -15.24 23.11
CA MET A 1 -29.34 -15.53 24.28
C MET A 1 -28.52 -14.29 24.57
N MET A 2 -28.72 -13.69 25.73
CA MET A 2 -28.18 -12.38 26.12
C MET A 2 -27.70 -12.48 27.56
N ARG A 3 -26.52 -11.90 27.87
CA ARG A 3 -26.00 -11.36 29.17
C ARG A 3 -24.49 -11.62 29.36
N PRO A 4 -23.77 -10.89 30.24
CA PRO A 4 -23.94 -9.51 30.76
C PRO A 4 -22.61 -8.70 30.77
N ILE A 5 -22.59 -7.39 30.50
CA ILE A 5 -22.51 -6.26 31.46
C ILE A 5 -21.78 -6.54 32.79
N ILE A 6 -20.58 -5.98 32.96
CA ILE A 6 -19.95 -5.73 34.27
C ILE A 6 -19.75 -4.22 34.46
N PHE A 7 -20.22 -3.78 35.62
CA PHE A 7 -20.32 -2.45 36.18
C PHE A 7 -18.97 -1.74 36.35
N LEU A 8 -18.87 -0.47 35.96
CA LEU A 8 -18.92 0.71 36.85
C LEU A 8 -17.86 0.70 37.95
N SER A 9 -16.84 1.55 37.80
CA SER A 9 -16.17 2.19 38.93
C SER A 9 -15.72 3.58 38.52
N LEU A 10 -16.53 4.53 38.96
CA LEU A 10 -16.31 5.96 38.98
C LEU A 10 -15.26 6.26 40.06
N LEU A 11 -14.20 7.00 39.75
CA LEU A 11 -13.39 7.69 40.75
C LEU A 11 -13.08 9.09 40.25
N LEU A 12 -13.74 10.03 40.92
CA LEU A 12 -13.72 11.47 40.76
C LEU A 12 -12.57 12.06 41.60
N THR A 13 -12.10 13.24 41.18
CA THR A 13 -11.26 14.24 41.88
C THR A 13 -9.75 14.02 41.92
N MET A 14 -9.01 14.94 41.29
CA MET A 14 -8.39 16.07 41.99
C MET A 14 -7.69 17.00 40.99
N LEU A 15 -8.12 18.26 41.00
CA LEU A 15 -7.44 19.37 40.34
C LEU A 15 -6.25 19.75 41.23
N ALA A 16 -5.03 19.62 40.72
CA ALA A 16 -3.85 20.20 41.34
C ALA A 16 -3.00 20.84 40.23
N THR A 17 -3.17 22.15 40.07
CA THR A 17 -2.20 23.02 39.43
C THR A 17 -0.95 23.06 40.31
N VAL A 18 0.14 22.42 39.88
CA VAL A 18 1.46 22.57 40.49
C VAL A 18 2.45 22.98 39.42
N GLY A 19 3.21 24.02 39.76
CA GLY A 19 4.07 24.84 38.94
C GLY A 19 5.06 24.12 38.03
N GLN A 20 5.34 24.81 36.93
CA GLN A 20 6.56 24.68 36.13
C GLN A 20 7.78 24.74 37.06
N ALA A 21 8.57 23.68 37.03
CA ALA A 21 9.98 23.74 37.37
C ALA A 21 10.73 23.34 36.10
N ASP A 22 11.24 24.35 35.39
CA ASP A 22 12.24 24.19 34.33
C ASP A 22 13.52 23.62 34.95
N VAL A 23 13.57 22.31 35.11
CA VAL A 23 14.81 21.60 35.40
C VAL A 23 15.54 21.43 34.07
N ALA A 24 16.35 22.43 33.73
CA ALA A 24 17.34 22.35 32.68
C ALA A 24 18.41 21.30 33.07
N TYR A 25 18.13 20.03 32.77
CA TYR A 25 19.14 18.98 32.78
C TYR A 25 20.06 19.17 31.57
N ALA A 26 21.25 19.73 31.82
CA ALA A 26 22.35 19.69 30.88
C ALA A 26 22.75 18.22 30.65
N GLN A 27 22.43 17.67 29.47
CA GLN A 27 22.96 16.37 29.06
C GLN A 27 24.46 16.48 28.79
N PRO A 28 25.29 15.57 29.35
CA PRO A 28 26.68 15.47 28.96
C PRO A 28 26.72 15.02 27.49
N SER A 29 27.35 15.85 26.64
CA SER A 29 27.61 15.54 25.24
C SER A 29 28.48 14.29 25.17
N LYS A 30 27.85 13.14 24.87
CA LYS A 30 28.61 11.96 24.43
C LYS A 30 29.25 12.34 23.11
N ALA A 31 30.59 12.31 23.11
CA ALA A 31 31.40 12.44 21.91
C ALA A 31 30.80 11.55 20.81
N VAL A 32 30.39 12.19 19.71
CA VAL A 32 29.93 11.51 18.50
C VAL A 32 31.15 10.77 17.95
N SER A 33 31.26 9.49 18.28
CA SER A 33 32.13 8.58 17.53
C SER A 33 31.72 8.67 16.07
N LYS A 34 32.67 9.07 15.23
CA LYS A 34 32.53 9.14 13.79
C LYS A 34 32.53 7.71 13.26
N GLU A 35 31.43 7.00 13.46
CA GLU A 35 31.17 5.72 12.81
C GLU A 35 31.17 6.00 11.30
N ALA A 36 32.06 5.34 10.57
CA ALA A 36 32.10 5.43 9.12
C ALA A 36 30.78 4.87 8.58
N ARG A 37 29.92 5.75 8.05
CA ARG A 37 28.70 5.34 7.34
C ARG A 37 29.12 4.35 6.24
N PRO A 38 28.59 3.12 6.21
CA PRO A 38 28.80 2.20 5.09
C PRO A 38 28.50 2.92 3.78
N PRO A 39 29.25 2.63 2.69
CA PRO A 39 29.04 3.29 1.41
C PRO A 39 27.55 3.19 1.03
N GLU A 40 26.92 4.35 0.84
CA GLU A 40 25.53 4.44 0.42
C GLU A 40 25.44 3.81 -0.98
N ALA A 41 24.77 2.65 -1.07
CA ALA A 41 24.62 1.95 -2.33
C ALA A 41 23.81 2.84 -3.28
N THR A 42 24.40 3.18 -4.42
CA THR A 42 23.69 3.94 -5.47
C THR A 42 22.44 3.16 -5.88
N PRO A 43 21.24 3.76 -5.83
CA PRO A 43 20.02 3.06 -6.20
C PRO A 43 20.12 2.60 -7.67
N PRO A 44 19.59 1.41 -8.00
CA PRO A 44 19.61 0.91 -9.36
C PRO A 44 18.88 1.90 -10.27
N LYS A 45 19.43 2.11 -11.47
CA LYS A 45 18.77 2.94 -12.49
C LYS A 45 17.39 2.33 -12.83
N PRO A 46 16.33 3.14 -12.95
CA PRO A 46 15.01 2.65 -13.32
C PRO A 46 15.06 1.87 -14.63
N ALA A 47 14.38 0.72 -14.71
CA ALA A 47 14.26 0.01 -15.97
C ALA A 47 13.28 0.74 -16.90
N PRO A 48 13.41 0.58 -18.23
CA PRO A 48 12.51 1.23 -19.20
C PRO A 48 11.02 0.89 -19.04
N TYR A 49 10.69 -0.19 -18.32
CA TYR A 49 9.32 -0.67 -18.08
C TYR A 49 8.81 -0.38 -16.66
N ASP A 50 9.56 0.32 -15.80
CA ASP A 50 9.17 0.64 -14.41
C ASP A 50 7.80 1.33 -14.35
N ASP A 51 7.57 2.31 -15.22
CA ASP A 51 6.31 3.05 -15.25
C ASP A 51 5.13 2.18 -15.69
N LYS A 52 5.38 1.25 -16.62
CA LYS A 52 4.37 0.28 -17.06
C LYS A 52 4.02 -0.70 -15.95
N LEU A 53 5.02 -1.17 -15.18
CA LEU A 53 4.78 -2.02 -14.00
C LEU A 53 4.03 -1.28 -12.90
N ALA A 54 4.35 0.00 -12.67
CA ALA A 54 3.62 0.84 -11.73
C ALA A 54 2.16 1.00 -12.15
N ARG A 55 1.90 1.28 -13.45
CA ARG A 55 0.52 1.38 -13.97
C ARG A 55 -0.22 0.06 -13.88
N LEU A 56 0.41 -1.06 -14.25
CA LEU A 56 -0.18 -2.40 -14.12
C LEU A 56 -0.54 -2.70 -12.66
N SER A 57 0.35 -2.38 -11.72
CA SER A 57 0.11 -2.56 -10.29
C SER A 57 -1.09 -1.74 -9.80
N GLU A 58 -1.21 -0.49 -10.26
CA GLU A 58 -2.35 0.38 -9.97
C GLU A 58 -3.67 -0.19 -10.50
N ILE A 59 -3.67 -0.71 -11.73
CA ILE A 59 -4.83 -1.36 -12.34
C ILE A 59 -5.27 -2.58 -11.54
N LEU A 60 -4.32 -3.44 -11.13
CA LEU A 60 -4.63 -4.60 -10.29
C LEU A 60 -5.29 -4.19 -8.97
N GLY A 61 -4.86 -3.08 -8.37
CA GLY A 61 -5.48 -2.51 -7.18
C GLY A 61 -6.91 -2.03 -7.41
N ALA A 62 -7.14 -1.32 -8.51
CA ALA A 62 -8.47 -0.85 -8.90
C ALA A 62 -9.44 -2.03 -9.15
N VAL A 63 -9.02 -3.02 -9.95
CA VAL A 63 -9.81 -4.22 -10.26
C VAL A 63 -10.10 -5.01 -8.99
N GLN A 64 -9.10 -5.18 -8.11
CA GLN A 64 -9.30 -5.87 -6.84
C GLN A 64 -10.41 -5.22 -6.01
N TYR A 65 -10.43 -3.88 -5.90
CA TYR A 65 -11.50 -3.20 -5.16
C TYR A 65 -12.86 -3.39 -5.83
N LEU A 66 -12.96 -3.10 -7.13
CA LEU A 66 -14.22 -3.17 -7.87
C LEU A 66 -14.84 -4.58 -7.83
N ARG A 67 -14.01 -5.62 -7.86
CA ARG A 67 -14.43 -7.02 -7.74
C ARG A 67 -14.98 -7.38 -6.37
N THR A 68 -14.61 -6.65 -5.31
CA THR A 68 -15.24 -6.81 -3.99
C THR A 68 -16.66 -6.25 -3.97
N LEU A 69 -16.95 -5.22 -4.78
CA LEU A 69 -18.28 -4.64 -4.90
C LEU A 69 -19.15 -5.41 -5.90
N CYS A 70 -18.57 -5.81 -7.03
CA CYS A 70 -19.21 -6.46 -8.16
C CYS A 70 -18.68 -7.89 -8.37
N PRO A 71 -19.17 -8.89 -7.60
CA PRO A 71 -18.77 -10.28 -7.79
C PRO A 71 -19.15 -10.78 -9.19
N SER A 72 -18.23 -11.46 -9.85
CA SER A 72 -18.42 -12.17 -11.12
C SER A 72 -18.53 -13.68 -10.87
N SER A 73 -19.14 -14.42 -11.79
CA SER A 73 -19.08 -15.88 -11.81
C SER A 73 -17.68 -16.33 -12.28
N GLY A 74 -16.75 -16.56 -11.36
CA GLY A 74 -15.46 -17.16 -11.68
C GLY A 74 -14.38 -16.94 -10.63
N PRO A 75 -13.38 -17.83 -10.55
CA PRO A 75 -12.25 -17.69 -9.64
C PRO A 75 -11.20 -16.75 -10.25
N GLU A 76 -11.22 -15.49 -9.85
CA GLU A 76 -10.17 -14.52 -10.22
C GLU A 76 -9.59 -13.93 -8.93
N ASP A 77 -8.34 -14.28 -8.63
CA ASP A 77 -7.62 -13.84 -7.43
C ASP A 77 -6.59 -12.75 -7.79
N TRP A 78 -7.07 -11.51 -7.91
CA TRP A 78 -6.23 -10.37 -8.28
C TRP A 78 -5.18 -10.02 -7.22
N ARG A 79 -5.45 -10.35 -5.94
CA ARG A 79 -4.43 -10.21 -4.87
C ARG A 79 -3.27 -11.15 -5.12
N ARG A 80 -3.56 -12.39 -5.51
CA ARG A 80 -2.53 -13.35 -5.91
C ARG A 80 -1.78 -12.87 -7.15
N SER A 81 -2.47 -12.39 -8.19
CA SER A 81 -1.80 -11.84 -9.38
C SER A 81 -0.81 -10.72 -9.04
N MET A 82 -1.18 -9.80 -8.14
CA MET A 82 -0.26 -8.76 -7.67
C MET A 82 0.91 -9.35 -6.86
N SER A 83 0.66 -10.35 -6.01
CA SER A 83 1.72 -11.05 -5.25
C SER A 83 2.72 -11.72 -6.18
N ASP A 84 2.23 -12.41 -7.22
CA ASP A 84 3.05 -13.11 -8.20
C ASP A 84 3.88 -12.11 -9.04
N LEU A 85 3.27 -10.98 -9.44
CA LEU A 85 3.97 -9.89 -10.11
C LEU A 85 5.11 -9.32 -9.27
N LEU A 86 4.87 -9.05 -7.98
CA LEU A 86 5.92 -8.59 -7.07
C LEU A 86 7.03 -9.64 -6.91
N ALA A 87 6.68 -10.93 -6.83
CA ALA A 87 7.65 -12.00 -6.72
C ALA A 87 8.55 -12.07 -7.96
N ALA A 88 7.99 -11.91 -9.15
CA ALA A 88 8.71 -11.96 -10.42
C ALA A 88 9.65 -10.75 -10.64
N ASP A 89 9.17 -9.53 -10.39
CA ASP A 89 9.88 -8.31 -10.82
C ASP A 89 10.69 -7.60 -9.73
N THR A 90 10.61 -8.07 -8.48
CA THR A 90 11.17 -7.32 -7.32
C THR A 90 11.91 -8.17 -6.28
N ALA A 91 12.30 -9.41 -6.62
CA ALA A 91 12.90 -10.35 -5.66
C ALA A 91 14.10 -9.77 -4.89
N SER A 92 14.96 -9.00 -5.56
CA SER A 92 16.13 -8.33 -4.98
C SER A 92 16.03 -6.79 -4.99
N GLU A 93 14.84 -6.24 -5.23
CA GLU A 93 14.63 -4.79 -5.43
C GLU A 93 13.55 -4.23 -4.48
N PRO A 94 13.89 -3.99 -3.20
CA PRO A 94 12.92 -3.56 -2.19
C PRO A 94 12.26 -2.21 -2.52
N GLU A 95 12.99 -1.27 -3.10
CA GLU A 95 12.45 0.04 -3.49
C GLU A 95 11.44 -0.08 -4.64
N ARG A 96 11.72 -0.94 -5.64
CA ARG A 96 10.78 -1.22 -6.73
C ARG A 96 9.51 -1.88 -6.19
N ARG A 97 9.65 -2.86 -5.29
CA ARG A 97 8.52 -3.49 -4.58
C ARG A 97 7.65 -2.45 -3.86
N GLN A 98 8.28 -1.50 -3.15
CA GLN A 98 7.56 -0.44 -2.46
C GLN A 98 6.79 0.45 -3.45
N ARG A 99 7.41 0.87 -4.55
CA ARG A 99 6.76 1.69 -5.59
C ARG A 99 5.55 0.98 -6.21
N MET A 100 5.68 -0.29 -6.57
CA MET A 100 4.60 -1.10 -7.12
C MET A 100 3.47 -1.33 -6.11
N THR A 101 3.81 -1.61 -4.84
CA THR A 101 2.83 -1.75 -3.75
C THR A 101 2.07 -0.44 -3.51
N ALA A 102 2.78 0.70 -3.54
CA ALA A 102 2.16 2.01 -3.42
C ALA A 102 1.19 2.27 -4.58
N ALA A 103 1.56 1.89 -5.81
CA ALA A 103 0.69 2.02 -6.98
C ALA A 103 -0.60 1.18 -6.85
N PHE A 104 -0.48 -0.08 -6.45
CA PHE A 104 -1.63 -0.93 -6.14
C PHE A 104 -2.56 -0.28 -5.10
N ASN A 105 -1.99 0.20 -4.00
CA ASN A 105 -2.77 0.85 -2.95
C ASN A 105 -3.45 2.15 -3.43
N ARG A 106 -2.80 2.92 -4.31
CA ARG A 106 -3.43 4.09 -4.93
C ARG A 106 -4.64 3.69 -5.76
N GLY A 107 -4.50 2.73 -6.67
CA GLY A 107 -5.61 2.26 -7.52
C GLY A 107 -6.80 1.76 -6.70
N TYR A 108 -6.53 0.96 -5.66
CA TYR A 108 -7.55 0.48 -4.74
C TYR A 108 -8.30 1.65 -4.06
N ARG A 109 -7.55 2.60 -3.49
CA ARG A 109 -8.14 3.74 -2.76
C ARG A 109 -8.90 4.71 -3.67
N SER A 110 -8.41 4.93 -4.90
CA SER A 110 -9.07 5.81 -5.87
C SER A 110 -10.49 5.34 -6.19
N PHE A 111 -10.67 4.04 -6.44
CA PHE A 111 -12.00 3.48 -6.68
C PHE A 111 -12.84 3.37 -5.40
N ALA A 112 -12.20 3.11 -4.24
CA ALA A 112 -12.89 3.12 -2.95
C ALA A 112 -13.46 4.48 -2.56
N ALA A 113 -12.86 5.58 -3.02
CA ALA A 113 -13.34 6.93 -2.76
C ALA A 113 -14.63 7.27 -3.53
N ILE A 114 -14.89 6.62 -4.67
CA ILE A 114 -15.97 7.03 -5.60
C ILE A 114 -17.04 5.95 -5.82
N HIS A 115 -16.75 4.68 -5.54
CA HIS A 115 -17.71 3.58 -5.61
C HIS A 115 -17.87 2.92 -4.24
N THR A 116 -19.11 2.85 -3.76
CA THR A 116 -19.47 2.19 -2.49
C THR A 116 -20.46 1.04 -2.67
N SER A 117 -20.93 0.83 -3.89
CA SER A 117 -21.85 -0.25 -4.27
C SER A 117 -21.60 -0.65 -5.72
N CYS A 118 -22.10 -1.84 -6.11
CA CYS A 118 -22.02 -2.26 -7.50
C CYS A 118 -23.02 -1.50 -8.37
N THR A 119 -22.53 -0.48 -9.07
CA THR A 119 -23.31 0.25 -10.07
C THR A 119 -22.85 -0.13 -11.47
N ARG A 120 -23.65 0.23 -12.49
CA ARG A 120 -23.24 0.05 -13.89
C ARG A 120 -21.92 0.78 -14.21
N ALA A 121 -21.71 1.95 -13.65
CA ALA A 121 -20.42 2.66 -13.79
C ALA A 121 -19.25 1.86 -13.19
N ALA A 122 -19.44 1.23 -12.03
CA ALA A 122 -18.42 0.37 -11.40
C ALA A 122 -18.10 -0.85 -12.26
N VAL A 123 -19.10 -1.50 -12.84
CA VAL A 123 -18.92 -2.65 -13.75
C VAL A 123 -18.16 -2.23 -15.01
N MET A 124 -18.54 -1.12 -15.65
CA MET A 124 -17.85 -0.65 -16.85
C MET A 124 -16.40 -0.27 -16.56
N ALA A 125 -16.14 0.36 -15.41
CA ALA A 125 -14.78 0.69 -15.01
C ALA A 125 -13.95 -0.58 -14.76
N GLU A 126 -14.53 -1.58 -14.10
CA GLU A 126 -13.88 -2.87 -13.85
C GLU A 126 -13.44 -3.53 -15.16
N GLU A 127 -14.36 -3.63 -16.13
CA GLU A 127 -14.09 -4.23 -17.43
C GLU A 127 -13.03 -3.46 -18.20
N SER A 128 -13.13 -2.13 -18.24
CA SER A 128 -12.15 -1.27 -18.89
C SER A 128 -10.74 -1.44 -18.30
N TYR A 129 -10.64 -1.48 -16.97
CA TYR A 129 -9.35 -1.62 -16.29
C TYR A 129 -8.75 -3.01 -16.48
N ARG A 130 -9.57 -4.07 -16.54
CA ARG A 130 -9.06 -5.40 -16.92
C ARG A 130 -8.52 -5.44 -18.33
N ASN A 131 -9.22 -4.83 -19.28
CA ASN A 131 -8.77 -4.79 -20.66
C ASN A 131 -7.45 -4.02 -20.78
N GLU A 132 -7.34 -2.86 -20.12
CA GLU A 132 -6.09 -2.10 -20.06
C GLU A 132 -4.95 -2.90 -19.41
N GLY A 133 -5.23 -3.57 -18.29
CA GLY A 133 -4.26 -4.41 -17.58
C GLY A 133 -3.75 -5.56 -18.43
N ALA A 134 -4.63 -6.24 -19.18
CA ALA A 134 -4.26 -7.30 -20.11
C ALA A 134 -3.38 -6.78 -21.24
N THR A 135 -3.71 -5.63 -21.83
CA THR A 135 -2.89 -4.97 -22.85
C THR A 135 -1.50 -4.62 -22.31
N LEU A 136 -1.42 -3.98 -21.13
CA LEU A 136 -0.14 -3.62 -20.53
C LEU A 136 0.72 -4.84 -20.19
N ALA A 137 0.12 -5.89 -19.62
CA ALA A 137 0.83 -7.12 -19.32
C ALA A 137 1.42 -7.75 -20.60
N GLN A 138 0.64 -7.81 -21.68
CA GLN A 138 1.09 -8.32 -22.98
C GLN A 138 2.20 -7.44 -23.59
N GLU A 139 2.09 -6.11 -23.50
CA GLU A 139 3.13 -5.20 -23.97
C GLU A 139 4.44 -5.38 -23.22
N ILE A 140 4.39 -5.52 -21.90
CA ILE A 140 5.58 -5.75 -21.07
C ILE A 140 6.21 -7.09 -21.46
N ALA A 141 5.43 -8.17 -21.47
CA ALA A 141 5.91 -9.51 -21.79
C ALA A 141 6.48 -9.61 -23.21
N SER A 142 5.84 -9.00 -24.20
CA SER A 142 6.31 -9.06 -25.60
C SER A 142 7.61 -8.31 -25.86
N ARG A 143 7.94 -7.31 -25.03
CA ARG A 143 9.13 -6.46 -25.22
C ARG A 143 10.26 -6.77 -24.25
N PHE A 144 9.93 -7.24 -23.06
CA PHE A 144 10.85 -7.39 -21.92
C PHE A 144 10.75 -8.77 -21.26
N GLY A 145 9.85 -9.65 -21.73
CA GLY A 145 9.80 -11.04 -21.31
C GLY A 145 11.03 -11.79 -21.82
N ASN A 146 11.59 -12.64 -20.96
CA ASN A 146 12.72 -13.52 -21.28
C ASN A 146 12.23 -14.85 -21.86
#